data_AF-A0A814V1A5-F1
#
_entry.id   AF-A0A814V1A5-F1
#
_cell.length_a   1.000
_cell.length_b   1.000
_cell.length_c   1.000
_cell.angle_alpha   90.00
_cell.angle_beta   90.00
_cell.angle_gamma   90.00
#
_symmetry.space_group_name_H-M   'P 1'
#
loop_
_entity.id
_entity.type
_entity.pdbx_description
1 polymer ?
#
loop_
_entity_poly.entity_id
_entity_poly.type
_entity_poly.pdbx_seq_one_letter_code
_entity_poly.pdbx_strand_id
1 'polypeptide(L)'
;MAVAASMKNLIDTAHIIESKGTHKYSIIWLHGIGNSSDTYKDIFTQIQPPNTRIILPNAPQQWITIQGSMAASSTKKMIENAQIIPSKGVHRYTIIWIYGLGGNADGYTEVFIKMQPPNTRIILPRATKRWVTILGRQYYLESWWERDDACVEEGTVIMDKLRELIDDEIKLVKNASNIIIGGFSQGGCLSLTTGLTYSKQQLGGIICCGGIFINEKKLLEKISEYSKTIPILTIHGKKDDIFKWNDVEAGLELLKQKGVGDNMEVLAEDDVEHIISPQGFDLISKFIKKQFKI
;
A
#
# COMPACT_ATOMS: atom_id res chain seq x y z
N MET A 1 18.70 26.50 5.86
CA MET A 1 19.51 27.26 4.88
C MET A 1 20.08 26.40 3.72
N ALA A 2 19.92 25.07 3.70
CA ALA A 2 20.49 24.22 2.64
C ALA A 2 19.63 24.07 1.35
N VAL A 3 18.33 24.36 1.39
CA VAL A 3 17.42 24.16 0.23
C VAL A 3 17.53 25.28 -0.80
N ALA A 4 17.85 26.51 -0.38
CA ALA A 4 17.99 27.65 -1.29
C ALA A 4 19.32 27.62 -2.08
N ALA A 5 20.37 26.97 -1.55
CA ALA A 5 21.66 26.86 -2.21
C ALA A 5 21.67 25.83 -3.37
N SER A 6 20.75 24.85 -3.38
CA SER A 6 20.73 23.80 -4.41
C SER A 6 19.97 24.19 -5.69
N MET A 7 18.93 25.04 -5.61
CA MET A 7 18.17 25.46 -6.81
C MET A 7 18.96 26.42 -7.71
N LYS A 8 19.88 27.21 -7.15
CA LYS A 8 20.72 28.14 -7.92
C LYS A 8 21.62 27.39 -8.92
N ASN A 9 22.23 26.28 -8.47
CA ASN A 9 23.09 25.43 -9.29
C ASN A 9 22.35 24.70 -10.44
N LEU A 10 21.04 24.46 -10.32
CA LEU A 10 20.24 23.75 -11.32
C LEU A 10 19.94 24.59 -12.56
N ILE A 11 19.80 25.90 -12.40
CA ILE A 11 19.57 26.83 -13.53
C ILE A 11 20.89 27.17 -14.21
N ASP A 12 21.96 27.37 -13.44
CA ASP A 12 23.28 27.78 -13.97
C ASP A 12 23.91 26.70 -14.89
N THR A 13 23.50 25.44 -14.72
CA THR A 13 23.94 24.30 -15.55
C THR A 13 22.91 23.84 -16.55
N ALA A 14 21.74 24.50 -16.64
CA ALA A 14 20.68 24.12 -17.56
C ALA A 14 21.02 24.53 -19.00
N HIS A 15 20.65 23.68 -19.95
CA HIS A 15 20.56 24.10 -21.34
C HIS A 15 19.22 24.82 -21.56
N ILE A 16 19.30 26.07 -22.02
CA ILE A 16 18.12 26.92 -22.22
C ILE A 16 17.93 27.16 -23.72
N ILE A 17 16.78 26.74 -24.24
CA ILE A 17 16.34 27.06 -25.59
C ILE A 17 15.41 28.26 -25.48
N GLU A 18 15.90 29.42 -25.92
CA GLU A 18 15.13 30.65 -25.85
C GLU A 18 13.93 30.64 -26.80
N SER A 19 12.86 31.31 -26.39
CA SER A 19 11.63 31.42 -27.18
C SER A 19 11.92 32.10 -28.53
N LYS A 20 11.42 31.52 -29.63
CA LYS A 20 11.50 32.11 -30.99
C LYS A 20 10.62 33.36 -31.20
N GLY A 21 9.88 33.78 -30.17
CA GLY A 21 9.02 34.97 -30.17
C GLY A 21 8.85 35.54 -28.77
N THR A 22 7.88 36.44 -28.56
CA THR A 22 7.59 36.99 -27.23
C THR A 22 7.28 35.85 -26.24
N HIS A 23 8.14 35.69 -25.23
CA HIS A 23 8.02 34.62 -24.25
C HIS A 23 6.69 34.71 -23.50
N LYS A 24 5.87 33.66 -23.59
CA LYS A 24 4.58 33.53 -22.89
C LYS A 24 4.52 32.29 -22.00
N TYR A 25 5.23 31.22 -22.37
CA TYR A 25 5.16 29.92 -21.70
C TYR A 25 6.56 29.35 -21.46
N SER A 26 6.70 28.50 -20.44
CA SER A 26 7.94 27.80 -20.17
C SER A 26 7.69 26.29 -20.02
N ILE A 27 8.56 25.48 -20.61
CA ILE A 27 8.64 24.04 -20.39
C ILE A 27 9.91 23.75 -19.62
N ILE A 28 9.80 23.03 -18.50
CA ILE A 28 10.94 22.51 -17.75
C ILE A 28 10.92 20.99 -17.89
N TRP A 29 11.97 20.41 -18.46
CA TRP A 29 12.02 18.97 -18.75
C TRP A 29 13.18 18.30 -18.01
N LEU A 30 12.86 17.33 -17.15
CA LEU A 30 13.84 16.58 -16.38
C LEU A 30 14.19 15.27 -17.10
N HIS A 31 15.48 14.98 -17.23
CA HIS A 31 15.98 13.74 -17.83
C HIS A 31 16.06 12.59 -16.80
N GLY A 32 16.07 11.34 -17.28
CA GLY A 32 16.26 10.15 -16.44
C GLY A 32 17.72 9.95 -15.98
N ILE A 33 17.93 8.97 -15.09
CA ILE A 33 19.26 8.55 -14.62
C ILE A 33 20.14 8.16 -15.81
N GLY A 34 21.41 8.60 -15.81
CA GLY A 34 22.38 8.30 -16.87
C GLY A 34 22.23 9.15 -18.15
N ASN A 35 21.29 10.09 -18.19
CA ASN A 35 21.12 11.05 -19.29
C ASN A 35 21.57 12.45 -18.87
N SER A 36 21.58 13.39 -19.81
CA SER A 36 21.80 14.82 -19.55
C SER A 36 20.88 15.68 -20.44
N SER A 37 20.91 17.00 -20.26
CA SER A 37 20.25 17.93 -21.17
C SER A 37 20.67 17.77 -22.63
N ASP A 38 21.90 17.33 -22.90
CA ASP A 38 22.41 17.08 -24.27
C ASP A 38 21.63 15.99 -25.00
N THR A 39 21.10 15.01 -24.29
CA THR A 39 20.28 13.94 -24.89
C THR A 39 19.01 14.49 -25.55
N TYR A 40 18.48 15.60 -25.03
CA TYR A 40 17.15 16.10 -25.40
C TYR A 40 17.18 17.45 -26.12
N LYS A 41 18.31 18.17 -26.12
CA LYS A 41 18.41 19.52 -26.70
C LYS A 41 18.01 19.58 -28.18
N ASP A 42 18.44 18.61 -28.98
CA ASP A 42 18.17 18.61 -30.42
C ASP A 42 16.70 18.35 -30.70
N ILE A 43 16.09 17.42 -29.95
CA ILE A 43 14.66 17.12 -30.02
C ILE A 43 13.85 18.37 -29.67
N PHE A 44 14.12 19.00 -28.52
CA PHE A 44 13.38 20.18 -28.09
C PHE A 44 13.63 21.42 -28.97
N THR A 45 14.77 21.52 -29.64
CA THR A 45 15.03 22.59 -30.63
C THR A 45 14.15 22.43 -31.87
N GLN A 46 13.93 21.18 -32.31
CA GLN A 46 13.08 20.87 -33.46
C GLN A 46 11.59 21.03 -33.15
N ILE A 47 11.14 20.59 -31.99
CA ILE A 47 9.71 20.58 -31.63
C ILE A 47 9.25 21.81 -30.86
N GLN A 48 10.12 22.82 -30.67
CA GLN A 48 9.84 23.97 -29.82
C GLN A 48 8.52 24.66 -30.19
N PRO A 49 7.52 24.70 -29.28
CA PRO A 49 6.27 25.40 -29.55
C PRO A 49 6.48 26.92 -29.66
N PRO A 50 5.62 27.65 -30.40
CA PRO A 50 5.69 29.11 -30.47
C PRO A 50 5.64 29.77 -29.08
N ASN A 51 6.37 30.88 -28.90
CA ASN A 51 6.37 31.69 -27.67
C ASN A 51 6.78 30.94 -26.38
N THR A 52 7.46 29.79 -26.52
CA THR A 52 7.78 28.90 -25.40
C THR A 52 9.28 28.82 -25.17
N ARG A 53 9.72 29.13 -23.95
CA ARG A 53 11.10 28.93 -23.48
C ARG A 53 11.23 27.50 -22.94
N ILE A 54 12.28 26.79 -23.29
CA ILE A 54 12.51 25.42 -22.80
C ILE A 54 13.76 25.42 -21.92
N ILE A 55 13.64 24.85 -20.73
CA ILE A 55 14.71 24.73 -19.73
C ILE A 55 14.97 23.24 -19.52
N LEU A 56 16.18 22.80 -19.88
CA LEU A 56 16.66 21.44 -19.72
C LEU A 56 17.75 21.45 -18.63
N PRO A 57 17.39 21.36 -17.35
CA PRO A 57 18.37 21.34 -16.28
C PRO A 57 19.25 20.09 -16.36
N ASN A 58 20.53 20.24 -16.01
CA ASN A 58 21.40 19.11 -15.76
C ASN A 58 21.31 18.75 -14.27
N ALA A 59 21.11 17.46 -13.98
CA ALA A 59 21.26 16.97 -12.63
C ALA A 59 22.74 17.09 -12.19
N PRO A 60 23.03 17.39 -10.90
CA PRO A 60 24.40 17.37 -10.39
C PRO A 60 25.06 16.01 -10.65
N GLN A 61 26.28 16.02 -11.21
CA GLN A 61 27.06 14.79 -11.35
C GLN A 61 27.56 14.35 -9.98
N GLN A 62 27.04 13.23 -9.50
CA GLN A 62 27.44 12.60 -8.25
C GLN A 62 27.49 11.10 -8.46
N TRP A 63 28.45 10.43 -7.82
CA TRP A 63 28.51 8.98 -7.80
C TRP A 63 27.24 8.45 -7.14
N ILE A 64 26.46 7.69 -7.91
CA ILE A 64 25.32 6.94 -7.40
C ILE A 64 25.69 5.46 -7.38
N THR A 65 25.51 4.79 -6.25
CA THR A 65 25.66 3.34 -6.15
C THR A 65 24.47 2.69 -6.85
N ILE A 66 24.70 2.11 -8.04
CA ILE A 66 23.72 1.26 -8.71
C ILE A 66 24.03 -0.17 -8.26
N GLN A 67 23.20 -0.68 -7.34
CA GLN A 67 23.25 -1.97 -6.62
C GLN A 67 23.91 -1.96 -5.23
N GLY A 68 23.10 -2.34 -4.23
CA GLY A 68 23.52 -2.65 -2.86
C GLY A 68 23.26 -1.52 -1.86
N SER A 69 22.02 -1.03 -1.75
CA SER A 69 21.69 0.02 -0.77
C SER A 69 22.09 -0.43 0.64
N MET A 70 22.98 0.34 1.29
CA MET A 70 22.88 0.52 2.74
C MET A 70 21.39 0.73 3.07
N ALA A 71 20.85 -0.10 3.96
CA ALA A 71 19.42 -0.27 4.19
C ALA A 71 18.66 1.07 4.17
N ALA A 72 18.02 1.40 3.04
CA ALA A 72 16.78 2.16 3.11
C ALA A 72 15.90 1.41 4.11
N SER A 73 15.24 2.11 5.02
CA SER A 73 14.27 1.45 5.90
C SER A 73 13.37 0.58 5.03
N SER A 74 13.16 -0.66 5.43
CA SER A 74 12.52 -1.64 4.56
C SER A 74 11.11 -1.22 4.13
N THR A 75 10.51 -0.29 4.87
CA THR A 75 9.27 0.44 4.54
C THR A 75 9.41 1.45 3.41
N LYS A 76 10.51 2.20 3.33
CA LYS A 76 10.76 3.10 2.18
C LYS A 76 10.76 2.30 0.88
N LYS A 77 11.39 1.12 0.88
CA LYS A 77 11.38 0.20 -0.25
C LYS A 77 9.98 -0.39 -0.51
N MET A 78 9.18 -0.64 0.54
CA MET A 78 7.80 -1.09 0.39
C MET A 78 6.91 -0.02 -0.26
N ILE A 79 7.08 1.26 0.10
CA ILE A 79 6.38 2.40 -0.51
C ILE A 79 6.86 2.65 -1.94
N GLU A 80 8.17 2.63 -2.19
CA GLU A 80 8.76 2.84 -3.52
C GLU A 80 8.23 1.83 -4.56
N ASN A 81 7.94 0.60 -4.13
CA ASN A 81 7.39 -0.44 -5.00
C ASN A 81 5.86 -0.55 -4.92
N ALA A 82 5.20 0.22 -4.05
CA ALA A 82 3.74 0.18 -3.93
C ALA A 82 3.08 0.85 -5.13
N GLN A 83 1.94 0.31 -5.54
CA GLN A 83 1.03 1.04 -6.41
C GLN A 83 0.24 2.02 -5.55
N ILE A 84 0.28 3.31 -5.90
CA ILE A 84 -0.40 4.37 -5.14
C ILE A 84 -1.48 4.98 -6.00
N ILE A 85 -2.72 4.98 -5.49
CA ILE A 85 -3.82 5.74 -6.06
C ILE A 85 -3.89 7.06 -5.28
N PRO A 86 -3.58 8.21 -5.91
CA PRO A 86 -3.54 9.49 -5.22
C PRO A 86 -4.95 9.90 -4.77
N SER A 87 -5.02 10.65 -3.67
CA SER A 87 -6.28 11.23 -3.19
C SER A 87 -6.91 12.16 -4.23
N LYS A 88 -8.22 12.00 -4.45
CA LYS A 88 -9.04 13.00 -5.15
C LYS A 88 -9.35 14.15 -4.18
N GLY A 89 -8.50 15.16 -4.16
CA GLY A 89 -8.60 16.30 -3.24
C GLY A 89 -7.59 16.25 -2.10
N VAL A 90 -7.85 17.01 -1.03
CA VAL A 90 -6.95 17.09 0.14
C VAL A 90 -6.85 15.71 0.78
N HIS A 91 -5.63 15.19 0.92
CA HIS A 91 -5.40 13.89 1.54
C HIS A 91 -5.78 13.92 3.04
N ARG A 92 -6.91 13.29 3.38
CA ARG A 92 -7.43 13.19 4.75
C ARG A 92 -7.43 11.76 5.27
N TYR A 93 -7.54 10.79 4.38
CA TYR A 93 -7.65 9.38 4.74
C TYR A 93 -6.68 8.52 3.93
N THR A 94 -6.24 7.40 4.51
CA THR A 94 -5.44 6.40 3.80
C THR A 94 -6.08 5.02 3.92
N ILE A 95 -6.14 4.30 2.81
CA ILE A 95 -6.42 2.87 2.80
C ILE A 95 -5.14 2.15 2.42
N ILE A 96 -4.68 1.22 3.25
CA ILE A 96 -3.59 0.29 2.93
C ILE A 96 -4.25 -1.05 2.62
N TRP A 97 -4.15 -1.50 1.37
CA TRP A 97 -4.77 -2.76 0.95
C TRP A 97 -3.74 -3.78 0.47
N ILE A 98 -3.80 -4.97 1.05
CA ILE A 98 -2.81 -6.04 0.89
C ILE A 98 -3.46 -7.22 0.15
N TYR A 99 -2.94 -7.56 -1.02
CA TYR A 99 -3.47 -8.64 -1.84
C TYR A 99 -2.97 -10.03 -1.40
N GLY A 100 -3.66 -11.08 -1.82
CA GLY A 100 -3.31 -12.47 -1.51
C GLY A 100 -2.25 -13.06 -2.44
N LEU A 101 -1.85 -14.31 -2.16
CA LEU A 101 -0.92 -15.08 -2.98
C LEU A 101 -1.39 -15.15 -4.45
N GLY A 102 -0.49 -14.87 -5.39
CA GLY A 102 -0.81 -14.90 -6.83
C GLY A 102 -1.70 -13.74 -7.32
N GLY A 103 -2.21 -12.91 -6.41
CA GLY A 103 -2.74 -11.59 -6.74
C GLY A 103 -1.63 -10.60 -7.06
N ASN A 104 -2.02 -9.39 -7.47
CA ASN A 104 -1.10 -8.29 -7.67
C ASN A 104 -1.80 -6.94 -7.41
N ALA A 105 -1.00 -5.88 -7.25
CA ALA A 105 -1.52 -4.54 -7.01
C ALA A 105 -2.34 -3.99 -8.18
N ASP A 106 -2.04 -4.41 -9.42
CA ASP A 106 -2.70 -3.90 -10.62
C ASP A 106 -4.17 -4.32 -10.69
N GLY A 107 -4.48 -5.58 -10.34
CA GLY A 107 -5.86 -6.08 -10.29
C GLY A 107 -6.73 -5.34 -9.26
N TYR A 108 -6.16 -4.97 -8.10
CA TYR A 108 -6.87 -4.18 -7.09
C TYR A 108 -6.93 -2.70 -7.45
N THR A 109 -6.05 -2.20 -8.32
CA THR A 109 -6.04 -0.78 -8.71
C THR A 109 -7.34 -0.39 -9.40
N GLU A 110 -7.82 -1.21 -10.34
CA GLU A 110 -9.08 -0.93 -11.04
C GLU A 110 -10.30 -0.92 -10.10
N VAL A 111 -10.33 -1.86 -9.15
CA VAL A 111 -11.38 -1.95 -8.12
C VAL A 111 -11.37 -0.69 -7.26
N PHE A 112 -10.21 -0.33 -6.73
CA PHE A 112 -10.09 0.81 -5.82
C PHE A 112 -10.24 2.16 -6.53
N ILE A 113 -9.90 2.30 -7.81
CA ILE A 113 -10.20 3.53 -8.57
C ILE A 113 -11.72 3.80 -8.62
N LYS A 114 -12.53 2.73 -8.78
CA LYS A 114 -14.00 2.82 -8.82
C LYS A 114 -14.59 3.06 -7.43
N MET A 115 -14.03 2.43 -6.40
CA MET A 115 -14.52 2.51 -5.02
C MET A 115 -13.91 3.65 -4.20
N GLN A 116 -12.93 4.39 -4.74
CA GLN A 116 -12.15 5.39 -4.01
C GLN A 116 -13.06 6.46 -3.39
N PRO A 117 -13.08 6.58 -2.05
CA PRO A 117 -13.80 7.66 -1.40
C PRO A 117 -13.09 9.01 -1.61
N PRO A 118 -13.79 10.15 -1.50
CA PRO A 118 -13.16 11.47 -1.58
C PRO A 118 -12.05 11.62 -0.54
N ASN A 119 -11.05 12.46 -0.81
CA ASN A 119 -9.97 12.78 0.12
C ASN A 119 -9.14 11.57 0.62
N THR A 120 -9.24 10.43 -0.08
CA THR A 120 -8.66 9.16 0.37
C THR A 120 -7.55 8.72 -0.58
N ARG A 121 -6.34 8.55 -0.08
CA ARG A 121 -5.24 7.89 -0.79
C ARG A 121 -5.36 6.38 -0.58
N ILE A 122 -5.09 5.59 -1.62
CA ILE A 122 -4.98 4.13 -1.48
C ILE A 122 -3.55 3.72 -1.77
N ILE A 123 -2.99 2.87 -0.91
CA ILE A 123 -1.67 2.29 -1.04
C ILE A 123 -1.85 0.78 -1.19
N LEU A 124 -1.29 0.24 -2.26
CA LEU A 124 -1.27 -1.18 -2.57
C LEU A 124 0.20 -1.65 -2.54
N PRO A 125 0.74 -2.03 -1.36
CA PRO A 125 2.11 -2.51 -1.24
C PRO A 125 2.33 -3.72 -2.15
N ARG A 126 3.50 -3.82 -2.79
CA ARG A 126 3.84 -5.00 -3.61
C ARG A 126 4.61 -6.05 -2.82
N ALA A 127 4.18 -7.29 -2.93
CA ALA A 127 4.87 -8.45 -2.39
C ALA A 127 6.10 -8.81 -3.24
N THR A 128 6.99 -9.62 -2.67
CA THR A 128 8.19 -10.09 -3.39
C THR A 128 7.82 -11.19 -4.39
N LYS A 129 8.32 -11.12 -5.62
CA LYS A 129 8.27 -12.26 -6.55
C LYS A 129 9.21 -13.37 -6.10
N ARG A 130 8.67 -14.55 -5.85
CA ARG A 130 9.42 -15.72 -5.38
C ARG A 130 8.79 -17.01 -5.85
N TRP A 131 9.56 -18.08 -5.75
CA TRP A 131 9.02 -19.43 -5.91
C TRP A 131 8.15 -19.78 -4.71
N VAL A 132 7.00 -20.39 -4.97
CA VAL A 132 6.05 -20.87 -3.97
C VAL A 132 5.55 -22.25 -4.35
N THR A 133 5.29 -23.10 -3.35
CA THR A 133 4.65 -24.40 -3.56
C THR A 133 3.13 -24.29 -3.37
N ILE A 134 2.37 -24.72 -4.37
CA ILE A 134 0.91 -24.82 -4.33
C ILE A 134 0.54 -26.23 -4.78
N LEU A 135 -0.08 -27.02 -3.89
CA LEU A 135 -0.49 -28.41 -4.15
C LEU A 135 0.63 -29.27 -4.76
N GLY A 136 1.84 -29.17 -4.18
CA GLY A 136 3.02 -29.92 -4.63
C GLY A 136 3.68 -29.43 -5.92
N ARG A 137 3.21 -28.31 -6.50
CA ARG A 137 3.79 -27.71 -7.72
C ARG A 137 4.40 -26.35 -7.40
N GLN A 138 5.51 -26.04 -8.07
CA GLN A 138 6.24 -24.78 -7.92
C GLN A 138 5.72 -23.73 -8.92
N TYR A 139 5.47 -22.52 -8.42
CA TYR A 139 5.04 -21.37 -9.21
C TYR A 139 5.89 -20.15 -8.85
N TYR A 140 6.19 -19.29 -9.83
CA TYR A 140 6.91 -18.04 -9.59
C TYR A 140 5.92 -16.88 -9.56
N LEU A 141 5.51 -16.47 -8.37
CA LEU A 141 4.40 -15.54 -8.13
C LEU A 141 4.78 -14.50 -7.06
N GLU A 142 3.96 -13.46 -6.92
CA GLU A 142 4.05 -12.52 -5.80
C GLU A 142 3.46 -13.15 -4.53
N SER A 143 4.23 -13.15 -3.44
CA SER A 143 3.84 -13.74 -2.14
C SER A 143 4.46 -12.99 -0.96
N TRP A 144 3.70 -12.83 0.13
CA TRP A 144 4.16 -12.14 1.34
C TRP A 144 5.02 -13.01 2.24
N TRP A 145 4.74 -14.30 2.25
CA TRP A 145 5.52 -15.34 2.92
C TRP A 145 5.49 -16.63 2.09
N GLU A 146 6.38 -17.57 2.38
CA GLU A 146 6.24 -18.94 1.89
C GLU A 146 5.22 -19.73 2.71
N ARG A 147 4.48 -20.66 2.07
CA ARG A 147 3.40 -21.42 2.72
C ARG A 147 3.83 -22.10 4.03
N ASP A 148 2.82 -22.37 4.84
CA ASP A 148 2.85 -23.20 6.06
C ASP A 148 3.76 -22.62 7.16
N ASP A 149 4.97 -23.14 7.29
CA ASP A 149 5.83 -22.91 8.47
C ASP A 149 6.47 -21.51 8.50
N ALA A 150 6.62 -20.86 7.35
CA ALA A 150 7.27 -19.55 7.25
C ALA A 150 6.32 -18.36 7.53
N CYS A 151 5.01 -18.61 7.62
CA CYS A 151 3.97 -17.59 7.84
C CYS A 151 4.29 -16.71 9.05
N VAL A 152 4.76 -17.30 10.14
CA VAL A 152 5.00 -16.61 11.40
C VAL A 152 6.23 -15.71 11.34
N GLU A 153 7.36 -16.23 10.85
CA GLU A 153 8.63 -15.50 10.80
C GLU A 153 8.59 -14.41 9.74
N GLU A 154 8.27 -14.79 8.50
CA GLU A 154 8.22 -13.86 7.38
C GLU A 154 7.06 -12.89 7.52
N GLY A 155 5.88 -13.37 7.94
CA GLY A 155 4.73 -12.53 8.21
C GLY A 155 5.04 -11.49 9.29
N THR A 156 5.77 -11.83 10.36
CA THR A 156 6.18 -10.84 11.38
C THR A 156 7.01 -9.72 10.77
N VAL A 157 7.98 -10.05 9.91
CA VAL A 157 8.80 -9.05 9.21
C VAL A 157 7.95 -8.15 8.31
N ILE A 158 6.96 -8.69 7.60
CA ILE A 158 6.04 -7.89 6.78
C ILE A 158 5.15 -7.02 7.67
N MET A 159 4.63 -7.55 8.78
CA MET A 159 3.82 -6.78 9.71
C MET A 159 4.60 -5.59 10.28
N ASP A 160 5.88 -5.73 10.61
CA ASP A 160 6.70 -4.62 11.08
C ASP A 160 6.81 -3.51 10.03
N LYS A 161 6.98 -3.87 8.76
CA LYS A 161 6.96 -2.91 7.63
C LYS A 161 5.61 -2.23 7.47
N LEU A 162 4.51 -2.96 7.66
CA LEU A 162 3.17 -2.39 7.60
C LEU A 162 2.92 -1.41 8.76
N ARG A 163 3.44 -1.69 9.96
CA ARG A 163 3.37 -0.77 11.11
C ARG A 163 4.16 0.52 10.84
N GLU A 164 5.34 0.41 10.28
CA GLU A 164 6.14 1.56 9.84
C GLU A 164 5.41 2.37 8.75
N LEU A 165 4.78 1.71 7.77
CA LEU A 165 3.97 2.37 6.75
C LEU A 165 2.78 3.11 7.37
N ILE A 166 2.07 2.48 8.31
CA ILE A 166 1.00 3.11 9.08
C ILE A 166 1.54 4.36 9.77
N ASP A 167 2.67 4.27 10.46
CA ASP A 167 3.28 5.39 11.17
C ASP A 167 3.65 6.56 10.23
N ASP A 168 4.13 6.27 9.03
CA ASP A 168 4.44 7.27 8.02
C ASP A 168 3.17 7.95 7.49
N GLU A 169 2.11 7.19 7.25
CA GLU A 169 0.84 7.74 6.80
C GLU A 169 0.15 8.57 7.89
N ILE A 170 0.28 8.19 9.17
CA ILE A 170 -0.21 8.99 10.31
C ILE A 170 0.40 10.39 10.30
N LYS A 171 1.67 10.56 9.89
CA LYS A 171 2.29 11.90 9.80
C LYS A 171 1.60 12.78 8.75
N LEU A 172 1.05 12.16 7.70
CA LEU A 172 0.34 12.83 6.61
C LEU A 172 -1.10 13.14 7.01
N VAL A 173 -1.86 12.12 7.46
CA VAL A 173 -3.30 12.24 7.79
C VAL A 173 -3.60 12.64 9.23
N LYS A 174 -2.54 12.89 10.03
CA LYS A 174 -2.52 13.39 11.42
C LYS A 174 -3.08 12.47 12.51
N ASN A 175 -3.83 11.42 12.17
CA ASN A 175 -4.42 10.51 13.15
C ASN A 175 -4.57 9.10 12.59
N ALA A 176 -4.29 8.06 13.39
CA ALA A 176 -4.45 6.67 12.99
C ALA A 176 -5.91 6.29 12.65
N SER A 177 -6.90 6.95 13.27
CA SER A 177 -8.32 6.75 12.96
C SER A 177 -8.70 7.14 11.53
N ASN A 178 -7.82 7.84 10.81
CA ASN A 178 -7.98 8.16 9.39
C ASN A 178 -7.37 7.09 8.46
N ILE A 179 -6.91 5.97 9.01
CA ILE A 179 -6.28 4.87 8.26
C ILE A 179 -7.09 3.60 8.41
N ILE A 180 -7.42 2.96 7.30
CA ILE A 180 -7.94 1.58 7.27
C ILE A 180 -6.87 0.68 6.68
N ILE A 181 -6.62 -0.46 7.33
CA ILE A 181 -5.80 -1.55 6.78
C ILE A 181 -6.72 -2.70 6.39
N GLY A 182 -6.58 -3.20 5.16
CA GLY A 182 -7.46 -4.23 4.62
C GLY A 182 -6.73 -5.20 3.71
N GLY A 183 -7.30 -6.37 3.45
CA GLY A 183 -6.66 -7.30 2.52
C GLY A 183 -7.42 -8.59 2.28
N PHE A 184 -6.88 -9.39 1.35
CA PHE A 184 -7.42 -10.69 0.95
C PHE A 184 -6.41 -11.83 1.17
N SER A 185 -6.88 -13.00 1.64
CA SER A 185 -6.06 -14.21 1.80
C SER A 185 -4.84 -13.95 2.70
N GLN A 186 -3.60 -14.23 2.27
CA GLN A 186 -2.38 -13.82 2.99
C GLN A 186 -2.43 -12.34 3.43
N GLY A 187 -2.89 -11.46 2.55
CA GLY A 187 -3.05 -10.05 2.86
C GLY A 187 -4.15 -9.74 3.88
N GLY A 188 -5.22 -10.55 3.91
CA GLY A 188 -6.25 -10.47 4.96
C GLY A 188 -5.68 -10.86 6.32
N CYS A 189 -4.91 -11.96 6.37
CA CYS A 189 -4.21 -12.40 7.57
C CYS A 189 -3.22 -11.34 8.08
N LEU A 190 -2.43 -10.73 7.19
CA LEU A 190 -1.54 -9.60 7.52
C LEU A 190 -2.33 -8.42 8.08
N SER A 191 -3.36 -7.97 7.37
CA SER A 191 -4.15 -6.82 7.78
C SER A 191 -4.82 -7.01 9.14
N LEU A 192 -5.42 -8.19 9.37
CA LEU A 192 -6.04 -8.53 10.65
C LEU A 192 -5.01 -8.54 11.77
N THR A 193 -3.91 -9.28 11.58
CA THR A 193 -2.90 -9.45 12.61
C THR A 193 -2.14 -8.15 12.89
N THR A 194 -1.74 -7.40 11.86
CA THR A 194 -1.10 -6.08 11.99
C THR A 194 -2.01 -5.11 12.72
N GLY A 195 -3.28 -4.99 12.29
CA GLY A 195 -4.21 -4.03 12.89
C GLY A 195 -4.49 -4.33 14.37
N LEU A 196 -4.72 -5.60 14.72
CA LEU A 196 -5.00 -6.00 16.11
C LEU A 196 -3.79 -5.84 17.04
N THR A 197 -2.57 -5.95 16.50
CA THR A 197 -1.32 -5.84 17.27
C THR A 197 -0.66 -4.46 17.14
N TYR A 198 -1.29 -3.50 16.45
CA TYR A 198 -0.80 -2.13 16.38
C TYR A 198 -1.14 -1.38 17.66
N SER A 199 -0.13 -1.08 18.48
CA SER A 199 -0.31 -0.62 19.86
C SER A 199 -0.14 0.88 20.08
N LYS A 200 0.15 1.67 19.04
CA LYS A 200 0.43 3.10 19.19
C LYS A 200 -0.83 3.96 19.26
N GLN A 201 -1.81 3.68 18.38
CA GLN A 201 -3.08 4.41 18.29
C GLN A 201 -4.16 3.51 17.67
N GLN A 202 -5.44 3.82 17.88
CA GLN A 202 -6.54 3.11 17.24
C GLN A 202 -6.63 3.48 15.75
N LEU A 203 -6.59 2.48 14.86
CA LEU A 203 -6.86 2.66 13.43
C LEU A 203 -8.35 2.91 13.16
N GLY A 204 -8.67 3.44 11.99
CA GLY A 204 -10.06 3.71 11.56
C GLY A 204 -10.87 2.43 11.31
N GLY A 205 -10.19 1.35 10.97
CA GLY A 205 -10.79 0.02 10.86
C GLY A 205 -9.85 -1.01 10.27
N ILE A 206 -10.26 -2.27 10.38
CA ILE A 206 -9.57 -3.42 9.82
C ILE A 206 -10.52 -4.17 8.89
N ILE A 207 -10.04 -4.58 7.72
CA ILE A 207 -10.81 -5.42 6.79
C ILE A 207 -10.04 -6.73 6.52
N CYS A 208 -10.62 -7.86 6.89
CA CYS A 208 -10.06 -9.19 6.63
C CYS A 208 -10.97 -9.95 5.67
N CYS A 209 -10.51 -10.22 4.45
CA CYS A 209 -11.24 -11.02 3.49
C CYS A 209 -10.54 -12.35 3.23
N GLY A 210 -11.24 -13.48 3.32
CA GLY A 210 -10.67 -14.79 2.98
C GLY A 210 -9.43 -15.14 3.80
N GLY A 211 -9.30 -14.66 5.03
CA GLY A 211 -8.11 -14.79 5.86
C GLY A 211 -8.44 -14.89 7.36
N ILE A 212 -7.42 -15.19 8.17
CA ILE A 212 -7.55 -15.43 9.60
C ILE A 212 -6.49 -14.66 10.40
N PHE A 213 -6.69 -14.54 11.71
CA PHE A 213 -5.62 -14.07 12.59
C PHE A 213 -4.49 -15.11 12.61
N ILE A 214 -3.23 -14.66 12.52
CA ILE A 214 -2.06 -15.55 12.62
C ILE A 214 -1.92 -15.97 14.10
N ASN A 215 -2.50 -17.13 14.42
CA ASN A 215 -2.69 -17.61 15.79
C ASN A 215 -1.40 -18.15 16.42
N GLU A 216 -0.51 -17.23 16.80
CA GLU A 216 0.72 -17.52 17.52
C GLU A 216 0.72 -16.90 18.90
N LYS A 217 1.25 -17.62 19.90
CA LYS A 217 1.28 -17.16 21.29
C LYS A 217 1.85 -15.74 21.42
N LYS A 218 2.99 -15.47 20.76
CA LYS A 218 3.66 -14.16 20.77
C LYS A 218 2.85 -13.02 20.13
N LEU A 219 1.89 -13.35 19.25
CA LEU A 219 1.03 -12.37 18.59
C LEU A 219 -0.26 -12.15 19.39
N LEU A 220 -0.82 -13.21 19.98
CA LEU A 220 -1.94 -13.13 20.92
C LEU A 220 -1.59 -12.24 22.12
N GLU A 221 -0.38 -12.35 22.66
CA GLU A 221 0.13 -11.51 23.76
C GLU A 221 0.34 -10.04 23.35
N LYS A 222 0.40 -9.75 22.04
CA LYS A 222 0.59 -8.39 21.49
C LYS A 222 -0.72 -7.73 21.05
N ILE A 223 -1.87 -8.39 21.20
CA ILE A 223 -3.17 -7.78 20.92
C ILE A 223 -3.30 -6.49 21.74
N SER A 224 -3.49 -5.37 21.06
CA SER A 224 -3.50 -4.04 21.67
C SER A 224 -4.82 -3.78 22.41
N GLU A 225 -4.81 -2.96 23.44
CA GLU A 225 -6.04 -2.44 24.06
C GLU A 225 -6.93 -1.68 23.04
N TYR A 226 -6.34 -1.02 22.04
CA TYR A 226 -7.11 -0.36 20.96
C TYR A 226 -7.89 -1.34 20.08
N SER A 227 -7.51 -2.62 20.08
CA SER A 227 -8.18 -3.64 19.28
C SER A 227 -9.57 -4.01 19.81
N LYS A 228 -9.88 -3.67 21.06
CA LYS A 228 -11.20 -3.93 21.67
C LYS A 228 -12.29 -3.04 21.07
N THR A 229 -11.92 -1.83 20.67
CA THR A 229 -12.85 -0.80 20.17
C THR A 229 -12.72 -0.54 18.67
N ILE A 230 -11.70 -1.09 18.00
CA ILE A 230 -11.51 -0.88 16.57
C ILE A 230 -12.65 -1.53 15.76
N PRO A 231 -13.22 -0.83 14.77
CA PRO A 231 -14.15 -1.44 13.82
C PRO A 231 -13.46 -2.50 12.97
N ILE A 232 -14.04 -3.69 12.86
CA ILE A 232 -13.48 -4.81 12.08
C ILE A 232 -14.55 -5.32 11.13
N LEU A 233 -14.18 -5.55 9.87
CA LEU A 233 -15.01 -6.25 8.91
C LEU A 233 -14.30 -7.53 8.48
N THR A 234 -14.95 -8.67 8.71
CA THR A 234 -14.49 -9.98 8.23
C THR A 234 -15.44 -10.48 7.16
N ILE A 235 -14.92 -10.86 5.99
CA ILE A 235 -15.71 -11.43 4.87
C ILE A 235 -15.09 -12.78 4.50
N HIS A 236 -15.89 -13.85 4.48
CA HIS A 236 -15.39 -15.19 4.21
C HIS A 236 -16.43 -16.07 3.52
N GLY A 237 -15.98 -16.89 2.56
CA GLY A 237 -16.81 -17.90 1.92
C GLY A 237 -16.77 -19.22 2.69
N LYS A 238 -17.93 -19.84 2.96
CA LYS A 238 -17.98 -21.09 3.74
C LYS A 238 -17.49 -22.32 2.97
N LYS A 239 -17.35 -22.21 1.64
CA LYS A 239 -16.75 -23.24 0.76
C LYS A 239 -15.27 -22.97 0.45
N ASP A 240 -14.60 -22.14 1.25
CA ASP A 240 -13.17 -21.89 1.14
C ASP A 240 -12.36 -23.13 1.56
N ASP A 241 -11.66 -23.74 0.60
CA ASP A 241 -10.80 -24.90 0.81
C ASP A 241 -9.37 -24.55 1.29
N ILE A 242 -9.01 -23.26 1.32
CA ILE A 242 -7.72 -22.76 1.77
C ILE A 242 -7.75 -22.43 3.26
N PHE A 243 -8.69 -21.56 3.65
CA PHE A 243 -8.98 -21.25 5.05
C PHE A 243 -10.39 -21.74 5.36
N LYS A 244 -10.48 -22.97 5.86
CA LYS A 244 -11.75 -23.63 6.12
C LYS A 244 -12.57 -22.82 7.12
N TRP A 245 -13.87 -22.73 6.87
CA TRP A 245 -14.78 -21.94 7.71
C TRP A 245 -14.68 -22.27 9.20
N ASN A 246 -14.55 -23.55 9.56
CA ASN A 246 -14.42 -23.96 10.95
C ASN A 246 -13.17 -23.36 11.64
N ASP A 247 -12.05 -23.24 10.93
CA ASP A 247 -10.82 -22.65 11.46
C ASP A 247 -10.97 -21.12 11.61
N VAL A 248 -11.67 -20.50 10.66
CA VAL A 248 -12.02 -19.07 10.71
C VAL A 248 -12.91 -18.79 11.93
N GLU A 249 -14.00 -19.55 12.09
CA GLU A 249 -14.94 -19.41 13.19
C GLU A 249 -14.25 -19.59 14.55
N ALA A 250 -13.42 -20.64 14.70
CA ALA A 250 -12.64 -20.85 15.90
C ALA A 250 -11.66 -19.69 16.20
N GLY A 251 -11.03 -19.13 15.17
CA GLY A 251 -10.16 -17.95 15.30
C GLY A 251 -10.92 -16.70 15.74
N LEU A 252 -12.12 -16.46 15.19
CA LEU A 252 -12.98 -15.34 15.59
C LEU A 252 -13.46 -15.48 17.04
N GLU A 253 -13.83 -16.69 17.46
CA GLU A 253 -14.20 -16.96 18.86
C GLU A 253 -13.01 -16.76 19.82
N LEU A 254 -11.80 -17.17 19.43
CA LEU A 254 -10.59 -16.88 20.20
C LEU A 254 -10.34 -15.37 20.34
N LEU A 255 -10.55 -14.59 19.27
CA LEU A 255 -10.44 -13.13 19.33
C LEU A 255 -11.47 -12.52 20.29
N LYS A 256 -12.72 -13.00 20.25
CA LYS A 256 -13.77 -12.58 21.21
C LYS A 256 -13.38 -12.87 22.65
N GLN A 257 -12.80 -14.03 22.93
CA GLN A 257 -12.29 -14.36 24.27
C GLN A 257 -11.14 -13.44 24.73
N LYS A 258 -10.42 -12.81 23.79
CA LYS A 258 -9.41 -11.78 24.06
C LYS A 258 -9.98 -10.37 24.15
N GLY A 259 -11.30 -10.21 24.09
CA GLY A 259 -12.00 -8.92 24.13
C GLY A 259 -12.02 -8.18 22.80
N VAL A 260 -11.68 -8.85 21.70
CA VAL A 260 -11.78 -8.30 20.34
C VAL A 260 -13.07 -8.82 19.72
N GLY A 261 -14.00 -7.94 19.35
CA GLY A 261 -15.20 -8.40 18.63
C GLY A 261 -16.44 -7.55 18.78
N ASP A 262 -16.50 -6.67 19.78
CA ASP A 262 -17.71 -5.84 20.03
C ASP A 262 -18.10 -4.98 18.81
N ASN A 263 -17.11 -4.56 18.02
CA ASN A 263 -17.28 -3.79 16.79
C ASN A 263 -16.94 -4.59 15.51
N MET A 264 -17.03 -5.93 15.57
CA MET A 264 -16.73 -6.81 14.43
C MET A 264 -18.01 -7.17 13.66
N GLU A 265 -18.03 -6.80 12.38
CA GLU A 265 -19.04 -7.21 11.41
C GLU A 265 -18.52 -8.44 10.64
N VAL A 266 -19.28 -9.54 10.58
CA VAL A 266 -18.88 -10.77 9.89
C VAL A 266 -19.88 -11.08 8.77
N LEU A 267 -19.39 -11.17 7.54
CA LEU A 267 -20.12 -11.71 6.39
C LEU A 267 -19.58 -13.11 6.07
N ALA A 268 -20.39 -14.13 6.35
CA ALA A 268 -20.08 -15.52 6.07
C ALA A 268 -21.04 -16.05 4.98
N GLU A 269 -20.53 -16.35 3.80
CA GLU A 269 -21.34 -16.64 2.62
C GLU A 269 -21.38 -18.15 2.31
N ASP A 270 -22.56 -18.77 2.34
CA ASP A 270 -22.72 -20.24 2.28
C ASP A 270 -22.18 -20.89 0.99
N ASP A 271 -22.28 -20.19 -0.15
CA ASP A 271 -21.95 -20.72 -1.48
C ASP A 271 -20.71 -20.07 -2.13
N VAL A 272 -19.89 -19.36 -1.34
CA VAL A 272 -18.70 -18.68 -1.84
C VAL A 272 -17.44 -19.47 -1.45
N GLU A 273 -16.53 -19.62 -2.41
CA GLU A 273 -15.22 -20.26 -2.24
C GLU A 273 -14.15 -19.25 -1.79
N HIS A 274 -12.88 -19.45 -2.13
CA HIS A 274 -11.76 -18.55 -1.80
C HIS A 274 -11.71 -17.30 -2.70
N ILE A 275 -12.70 -16.41 -2.58
CA ILE A 275 -12.81 -15.15 -3.34
C ILE A 275 -13.53 -14.06 -2.53
N ILE A 276 -13.40 -12.80 -2.94
CA ILE A 276 -14.30 -11.72 -2.48
C ILE A 276 -15.48 -11.64 -3.44
N SER A 277 -16.70 -11.91 -2.95
CA SER A 277 -17.91 -11.79 -3.75
C SER A 277 -18.26 -10.32 -4.06
N PRO A 278 -19.14 -10.05 -5.06
CA PRO A 278 -19.67 -8.70 -5.28
C PRO A 278 -20.32 -8.10 -4.03
N GLN A 279 -21.06 -8.90 -3.26
CA GLN A 279 -21.65 -8.49 -1.98
C GLN A 279 -20.56 -8.11 -0.96
N GLY A 280 -19.46 -8.86 -0.93
CA GLY A 280 -18.29 -8.53 -0.13
C GLY A 280 -17.71 -7.16 -0.49
N PHE A 281 -17.51 -6.86 -1.78
CA PHE A 281 -17.03 -5.55 -2.24
C PHE A 281 -17.99 -4.40 -1.90
N ASP A 282 -19.30 -4.63 -2.02
CA ASP A 282 -20.30 -3.65 -1.62
C ASP A 282 -20.22 -3.34 -0.12
N LEU A 283 -20.04 -4.36 0.71
CA LEU A 283 -19.90 -4.21 2.16
C LEU A 283 -18.60 -3.50 2.53
N ILE A 284 -17.48 -3.82 1.86
CA ILE A 284 -16.20 -3.10 1.98
C ILE A 284 -16.41 -1.60 1.70
N SER A 285 -17.10 -1.25 0.61
CA SER A 285 -17.38 0.15 0.26
C SER A 285 -18.17 0.86 1.37
N LYS A 286 -19.23 0.22 1.87
CA LYS A 286 -20.08 0.77 2.94
C LYS A 286 -19.31 0.94 4.24
N PHE A 287 -18.50 -0.05 4.61
CA PHE A 287 -17.68 -0.02 5.81
C PHE A 287 -16.68 1.14 5.76
N ILE A 288 -15.94 1.30 4.66
CA ILE A 288 -14.97 2.39 4.47
C ILE A 288 -15.65 3.75 4.64
N LYS A 289 -16.79 3.96 3.97
CA LYS A 289 -17.56 5.22 4.05
C LYS A 289 -18.05 5.50 5.47
N LYS A 290 -18.59 4.47 6.15
CA LYS A 290 -19.04 4.54 7.55
C LYS A 290 -17.90 4.98 8.47
N GLN A 291 -16.72 4.35 8.37
CA GLN A 291 -15.61 4.66 9.28
C GLN A 291 -14.98 6.02 9.02
N PHE A 292 -14.86 6.44 7.76
CA PHE A 292 -14.36 7.77 7.42
C PHE A 292 -15.42 8.88 7.55
N LYS A 293 -16.68 8.52 7.80
CA LYS A 293 -17.82 9.43 7.98
C LYS A 293 -18.08 10.30 6.74
N ILE A 294 -18.15 9.65 5.59
CA ILE A 294 -18.27 10.25 4.24
C ILE A 294 -19.37 9.60 3.41
#